data_AF-A0A8T6NYY3-F1
#
_entry.id   AF-A0A8T6NYY3-F1
#
_cell.length_a   1.000
_cell.length_b   1.000
_cell.length_c   1.000
_cell.angle_alpha   90.00
_cell.angle_beta   90.00
_cell.angle_gamma   90.00
#
_symmetry.space_group_name_H-M   'P 1'
#
loop_
_entity.id
_entity.type
_entity.pdbx_description
1 polymer ?
#
loop_
_entity_poly.entity_id
_entity_poly.type
_entity_poly.pdbx_seq_one_letter_code
_entity_poly.pdbx_strand_id
1 'polypeptide(L)'
;MTQLSDEEALELFRTIADFVNAPDWDASRRVYDANPVLAEPVALEAIDGMIAATLEEGDQQKARLLAVHKDLLTLSARIGPDEAFEQIATPADAQLLQTIADFVNAANWEESRAILDAHPELLGPQASATFEALIRTAENTNDTKRAQLLTAHRDLLIRVNAVGADEAFAEIEQPFDPELLETIAQFVYAGSTEASRTVLDAHPELLDEQTDAIIERLIDDAQREGESELAVLLTIHRDLLRRTRDEGADAAFAAPVDFIPEDDIMQRVVEFVNAGSVEASRAVLEANPELLSAEANEAFELLIQTAQAQGRSDMVLHLGVYRDLLRVVQEVGIDSAFQHVASPDELLGRIVETTLEVKSAGDEEIMAQWRGQLGTFNEQARTLGDEPMARFTDAVARLFLGASPKALNPDLPPGYAAAWQRIVEGWPE
;
A
#
# COMPACT_ATOMS: atom_id res chain seq x y z
N MET A 1 -28.95 -35.91 16.05
CA MET A 1 -27.91 -35.82 15.02
C MET A 1 -27.02 -37.04 15.17
N THR A 2 -26.85 -37.82 14.12
CA THR A 2 -25.87 -38.91 14.11
C THR A 2 -24.49 -38.27 14.12
N GLN A 3 -23.67 -38.53 15.15
CA GLN A 3 -22.28 -38.06 15.14
C GLN A 3 -21.55 -38.76 13.99
N LEU A 4 -20.98 -37.98 13.08
CA LEU A 4 -20.04 -38.49 12.09
C LEU A 4 -18.80 -39.03 12.82
N SER A 5 -18.24 -40.12 12.33
CA SER A 5 -16.90 -40.54 12.74
C SER A 5 -15.85 -39.54 12.26
N ASP A 6 -14.68 -39.52 12.90
CA ASP A 6 -13.57 -38.62 12.53
C ASP A 6 -13.17 -38.76 11.04
N GLU A 7 -13.25 -39.97 10.50
CA GLU A 7 -12.96 -40.26 9.09
C GLU A 7 -14.04 -39.68 8.15
N GLU A 8 -15.32 -39.84 8.50
CA GLU A 8 -16.43 -39.27 7.73
C GLU A 8 -16.44 -37.73 7.79
N ALA A 9 -16.10 -37.15 8.94
CA ALA A 9 -15.96 -35.70 9.07
C ALA A 9 -14.82 -35.16 8.20
N LEU A 10 -13.65 -35.82 8.21
CA LEU A 10 -12.51 -35.43 7.37
C LEU A 10 -12.84 -35.53 5.88
N GLU A 11 -13.57 -36.57 5.47
CA GLU A 11 -13.98 -36.73 4.08
C GLU A 11 -15.00 -35.67 3.66
N LEU A 12 -15.98 -35.35 4.52
CA LEU A 12 -16.92 -34.25 4.29
C LEU A 12 -16.19 -32.91 4.10
N PHE A 13 -15.21 -32.60 4.94
CA PHE A 13 -14.42 -31.37 4.81
C PHE A 13 -13.65 -31.31 3.48
N ARG A 14 -13.07 -32.44 3.04
CA ARG A 14 -12.41 -32.52 1.72
C ARG A 14 -13.40 -32.30 0.59
N THR A 15 -14.57 -32.95 0.64
CA THR A 15 -15.62 -32.78 -0.37
C THR A 15 -16.10 -31.32 -0.44
N ILE A 16 -16.30 -30.66 0.69
CA ILE A 16 -16.66 -29.23 0.74
C ILE A 16 -15.53 -28.37 0.13
N ALA A 17 -14.27 -28.65 0.47
CA ALA A 17 -13.14 -27.93 -0.10
C ALA A 17 -13.05 -28.09 -1.63
N ASP A 18 -13.25 -29.30 -2.16
CA ASP A 18 -13.27 -29.54 -3.61
C ASP A 18 -14.45 -28.84 -4.29
N PHE A 19 -15.61 -28.77 -3.63
CA PHE A 19 -16.80 -28.08 -4.13
C PHE A 19 -16.61 -26.57 -4.22
N VAL A 20 -16.04 -25.97 -3.17
CA VAL A 20 -15.85 -24.52 -3.02
C VAL A 20 -14.69 -24.00 -3.88
N ASN A 21 -13.63 -24.79 -4.03
CA ASN A 21 -12.45 -24.41 -4.81
C ASN A 21 -12.55 -24.82 -6.29
N ALA A 22 -13.72 -25.27 -6.76
CA ALA A 22 -13.88 -25.64 -8.15
C ALA A 22 -13.72 -24.38 -9.04
N PRO A 23 -13.08 -24.51 -10.23
CA PRO A 23 -12.73 -23.36 -11.06
C PRO A 23 -13.93 -22.64 -11.68
N ASP A 24 -15.08 -23.32 -11.76
CA ASP A 24 -16.33 -22.81 -12.33
C ASP A 24 -17.53 -23.57 -11.75
N TRP A 25 -18.75 -23.06 -11.98
CA TRP A 25 -19.97 -23.68 -11.48
C TRP A 25 -20.25 -25.06 -12.07
N ASP A 26 -19.78 -25.36 -13.28
CA ASP A 26 -19.88 -26.70 -13.87
C ASP A 26 -18.99 -27.70 -13.13
N ALA A 27 -17.82 -27.27 -12.66
CA ALA A 27 -16.93 -28.07 -11.82
C ALA A 27 -17.52 -28.28 -10.43
N SER A 28 -18.05 -27.23 -9.78
CA SER A 28 -18.79 -27.36 -8.52
C SER A 28 -19.97 -28.32 -8.67
N ARG A 29 -20.68 -28.25 -9.81
CA ARG A 29 -21.79 -29.15 -10.13
C ARG A 29 -21.36 -30.61 -10.19
N ARG A 30 -20.23 -30.91 -10.86
CA ARG A 30 -19.68 -32.26 -10.92
C ARG A 30 -19.33 -32.81 -9.54
N VAL A 31 -18.78 -31.96 -8.66
CA VAL A 31 -18.48 -32.34 -7.27
C VAL A 31 -19.77 -32.61 -6.50
N TYR A 32 -20.79 -31.76 -6.65
CA TYR A 32 -22.10 -31.93 -6.03
C TYR A 32 -22.77 -33.25 -6.46
N ASP A 33 -22.85 -33.52 -7.77
CA ASP A 33 -23.49 -34.72 -8.31
C ASP A 33 -22.76 -36.01 -7.88
N ALA A 34 -21.44 -35.95 -7.71
CA ALA A 34 -20.63 -37.07 -7.23
C ALA A 34 -20.78 -37.31 -5.73
N ASN A 35 -21.21 -36.31 -4.95
CA ASN A 35 -21.22 -36.36 -3.50
C ASN A 35 -22.56 -35.86 -2.92
N PRO A 36 -23.61 -36.72 -2.89
CA PRO A 36 -24.94 -36.35 -2.39
C PRO A 36 -24.96 -35.84 -0.94
N VAL A 37 -23.93 -36.15 -0.16
CA VAL A 37 -23.78 -35.65 1.22
C VAL A 37 -23.76 -34.12 1.29
N LEU A 38 -23.35 -33.42 0.21
CA LEU A 38 -23.38 -31.96 0.14
C LEU A 38 -24.81 -31.38 0.20
N ALA A 39 -25.83 -32.17 -0.11
CA ALA A 39 -27.23 -31.76 0.00
C ALA A 39 -27.82 -31.97 1.41
N GLU A 40 -27.09 -32.66 2.29
CA GLU A 40 -27.56 -33.00 3.63
C GLU A 40 -27.34 -31.83 4.60
N PRO A 41 -28.19 -31.66 5.64
CA PRO A 41 -28.04 -30.58 6.62
C PRO A 41 -26.67 -30.53 7.29
N VAL A 42 -26.00 -31.67 7.46
CA VAL A 42 -24.67 -31.76 8.06
C VAL A 42 -23.60 -31.02 7.25
N ALA A 43 -23.73 -30.94 5.92
CA ALA A 43 -22.81 -30.19 5.08
C ALA A 43 -22.99 -28.68 5.27
N LEU A 44 -24.23 -28.20 5.42
CA LEU A 44 -24.53 -26.79 5.68
C LEU A 44 -23.98 -26.36 7.05
N GLU A 45 -24.17 -27.19 8.08
CA GLU A 45 -23.60 -26.95 9.42
C GLU A 45 -22.06 -26.96 9.39
N ALA A 46 -21.45 -27.86 8.62
CA ALA A 46 -20.00 -27.89 8.45
C ALA A 46 -19.49 -26.63 7.74
N ILE A 47 -20.18 -26.14 6.71
CA ILE A 47 -19.84 -24.88 6.03
C ILE A 47 -20.00 -23.69 6.99
N ASP A 48 -21.03 -23.66 7.84
CA ASP A 48 -21.18 -22.61 8.87
C ASP A 48 -20.00 -22.59 9.85
N GLY A 49 -19.56 -23.76 10.31
CA GLY A 49 -18.35 -23.88 11.13
C GLY A 49 -17.10 -23.41 10.40
N MET A 50 -16.97 -23.71 9.10
CA MET A 50 -15.85 -23.23 8.29
C MET A 50 -15.89 -21.71 8.09
N ILE A 51 -17.07 -21.12 7.85
CA ILE A 51 -17.24 -19.67 7.73
C ILE A 51 -16.79 -18.99 9.03
N ALA A 52 -17.27 -19.46 10.18
CA ALA A 52 -16.91 -18.90 11.48
C ALA A 52 -15.40 -18.99 11.73
N ALA A 53 -14.78 -20.16 11.53
CA ALA A 53 -13.34 -20.34 11.70
C ALA A 53 -12.51 -19.46 10.75
N THR A 54 -12.96 -19.32 9.50
CA THR A 54 -12.25 -18.49 8.51
C THR A 54 -12.35 -17.00 8.83
N LEU A 55 -13.47 -16.56 9.41
CA LEU A 55 -13.63 -15.19 9.93
C LEU A 55 -12.72 -14.95 11.15
N GLU A 56 -12.61 -15.90 12.07
CA GLU A 56 -11.68 -15.84 13.21
C GLU A 56 -10.22 -15.75 12.75
N GLU A 57 -9.86 -16.41 11.65
CA GLU A 57 -8.53 -16.33 11.01
C GLU A 57 -8.30 -15.01 10.25
N GLY A 58 -9.33 -14.17 10.07
CA GLY A 58 -9.26 -12.93 9.30
C GLY A 58 -9.30 -13.10 7.77
N ASP A 59 -9.52 -14.32 7.26
CA ASP A 59 -9.61 -14.58 5.82
C ASP A 59 -11.03 -14.30 5.30
N GLN A 60 -11.38 -13.01 5.25
CA GLN A 60 -12.69 -12.56 4.78
C GLN A 60 -12.99 -13.07 3.37
N GLN A 61 -11.99 -13.14 2.48
CA GLN A 61 -12.19 -13.57 1.09
C GLN A 61 -12.77 -14.99 1.01
N LYS A 62 -12.14 -15.93 1.71
CA LYS A 62 -12.57 -17.33 1.73
C LYS A 62 -13.90 -17.50 2.47
N ALA A 63 -14.15 -16.72 3.53
CA ALA A 63 -15.45 -16.72 4.22
C ALA A 63 -16.60 -16.33 3.28
N ARG A 64 -16.42 -15.30 2.43
CA ARG A 64 -17.44 -14.92 1.44
C ARG A 64 -17.66 -16.04 0.41
N LEU A 65 -16.57 -16.66 -0.08
CA LEU A 65 -16.65 -17.73 -1.07
C LEU A 65 -17.44 -18.94 -0.54
N LEU A 66 -17.23 -19.30 0.72
CA LEU A 66 -17.98 -20.33 1.42
C LEU A 66 -19.47 -19.97 1.53
N ALA A 67 -19.81 -18.72 1.85
CA ALA A 67 -21.19 -18.25 1.94
C ALA A 67 -21.94 -18.39 0.60
N VAL A 68 -21.34 -18.01 -0.53
CA VAL A 68 -21.96 -18.19 -1.86
C VAL A 68 -22.27 -19.66 -2.15
N HIS A 69 -21.33 -20.56 -1.82
CA HIS A 69 -21.53 -21.99 -2.01
C HIS A 69 -22.58 -22.56 -1.07
N LYS A 70 -22.66 -22.08 0.18
CA LYS A 70 -23.74 -22.43 1.12
C LYS A 70 -25.11 -22.02 0.57
N ASP A 71 -25.23 -20.82 0.02
CA ASP A 71 -26.48 -20.32 -0.56
C ASP A 71 -26.91 -21.19 -1.75
N LEU A 72 -25.96 -21.63 -2.58
CA LEU A 72 -26.21 -22.57 -3.67
C LEU A 72 -26.71 -23.93 -3.17
N LEU A 73 -26.10 -24.50 -2.12
CA LEU A 73 -26.57 -25.77 -1.54
C LEU A 73 -27.97 -25.63 -0.92
N THR A 74 -28.21 -24.52 -0.23
CA THR A 74 -29.52 -24.18 0.34
C THR A 74 -30.58 -24.05 -0.75
N LEU A 75 -30.25 -23.37 -1.86
CA LEU A 75 -31.11 -23.26 -3.02
C LEU A 75 -31.37 -24.64 -3.66
N SER A 76 -30.31 -25.43 -3.84
CA SER A 76 -30.40 -26.79 -4.41
C SER A 76 -31.31 -27.70 -3.59
N ALA A 77 -31.28 -27.60 -2.26
CA ALA A 77 -32.19 -28.33 -1.38
C ALA A 77 -33.65 -27.88 -1.52
N ARG A 78 -33.89 -26.61 -1.90
CA ARG A 78 -35.24 -26.02 -2.03
C ARG A 78 -35.89 -26.30 -3.38
N ILE A 79 -35.16 -26.12 -4.48
CA ILE A 79 -35.71 -26.18 -5.85
C ILE A 79 -35.09 -27.29 -6.72
N GLY A 80 -34.16 -28.06 -6.16
CA GLY A 80 -33.40 -29.07 -6.89
C GLY A 80 -32.12 -28.50 -7.49
N PRO A 81 -31.08 -29.34 -7.66
CA PRO A 81 -29.76 -28.87 -8.09
C PRO A 81 -29.76 -28.37 -9.54
N ASP A 82 -30.55 -28.97 -10.45
CA ASP A 82 -30.62 -28.53 -11.85
C ASP A 82 -31.04 -27.08 -11.96
N GLU A 83 -32.16 -26.73 -11.31
CA GLU A 83 -32.68 -25.37 -11.31
C GLU A 83 -31.77 -24.41 -10.53
N ALA A 84 -31.19 -24.85 -9.41
CA ALA A 84 -30.31 -24.01 -8.60
C ALA A 84 -29.01 -23.63 -9.31
N PHE A 85 -28.33 -24.59 -9.93
CA PHE A 85 -27.10 -24.33 -10.69
C PHE A 85 -27.40 -23.56 -11.98
N GLU A 86 -28.52 -23.83 -12.65
CA GLU A 86 -28.95 -23.03 -13.79
C GLU A 86 -29.18 -21.56 -13.39
N GLN A 87 -29.80 -21.29 -12.24
CA GLN A 87 -30.01 -19.91 -11.75
C GLN A 87 -28.71 -19.18 -11.46
N ILE A 88 -27.69 -19.85 -10.91
CA ILE A 88 -26.39 -19.22 -10.63
C ILE A 88 -25.53 -19.08 -11.89
N ALA A 89 -25.60 -20.05 -12.80
CA ALA A 89 -24.87 -20.00 -14.07
C ALA A 89 -25.49 -19.01 -15.07
N THR A 90 -26.79 -18.75 -14.96
CA THR A 90 -27.48 -17.76 -15.79
C THR A 90 -27.03 -16.36 -15.40
N PRO A 91 -26.49 -15.56 -16.34
CA PRO A 91 -26.17 -14.17 -16.08
C PRO A 91 -27.37 -13.45 -15.48
N ALA A 92 -27.15 -12.62 -14.46
CA ALA A 92 -28.19 -11.77 -13.91
C ALA A 92 -28.91 -11.04 -15.04
N ASP A 93 -30.25 -11.03 -14.97
CA ASP A 93 -31.01 -10.25 -15.92
C ASP A 93 -30.74 -8.75 -15.72
N ALA A 94 -31.14 -7.96 -16.71
CA ALA A 94 -30.92 -6.52 -16.69
C ALA A 94 -31.62 -5.84 -15.50
N GLN A 95 -32.67 -6.45 -14.95
CA GLN A 95 -33.41 -5.89 -13.83
C GLN A 95 -32.63 -6.07 -12.52
N LEU A 96 -32.11 -7.27 -12.22
CA LEU A 96 -31.28 -7.51 -11.05
C LEU A 96 -30.00 -6.67 -11.08
N LEU A 97 -29.35 -6.55 -12.24
CA LEU A 97 -28.19 -5.68 -12.40
C LEU A 97 -28.51 -4.21 -12.11
N GLN A 98 -29.69 -3.74 -12.55
CA GLN A 98 -30.15 -2.39 -12.24
C GLN A 98 -30.44 -2.22 -10.75
N THR A 99 -31.12 -3.19 -10.12
CA THR A 99 -31.40 -3.16 -8.67
C THR A 99 -30.12 -3.15 -7.84
N ILE A 100 -29.11 -3.95 -8.20
CA ILE A 100 -27.79 -3.93 -7.56
C ILE A 100 -27.13 -2.56 -7.75
N ALA A 101 -27.20 -1.99 -8.95
CA ALA A 101 -26.66 -0.66 -9.20
C ALA A 101 -27.37 0.41 -8.37
N ASP A 102 -28.70 0.36 -8.27
CA ASP A 102 -29.48 1.30 -7.46
C ASP A 102 -29.15 1.15 -5.97
N PHE A 103 -29.06 -0.09 -5.47
CA PHE A 103 -28.70 -0.39 -4.08
C PHE A 103 -27.30 0.12 -3.70
N VAL A 104 -26.32 -0.09 -4.57
CA VAL A 104 -24.91 0.30 -4.37
C VAL A 104 -24.70 1.81 -4.53
N ASN A 105 -25.52 2.49 -5.33
CA ASN A 105 -25.42 3.93 -5.58
C ASN A 105 -26.43 4.76 -4.76
N ALA A 106 -27.15 4.14 -3.82
CA ALA A 106 -28.03 4.84 -2.90
C ALA A 106 -27.26 5.95 -2.15
N ALA A 107 -27.90 7.08 -1.91
CA ALA A 107 -27.24 8.24 -1.33
C ALA A 107 -26.87 8.05 0.15
N ASN A 108 -27.52 7.10 0.82
CA ASN A 108 -27.31 6.75 2.23
C ASN A 108 -27.90 5.36 2.53
N TRP A 109 -27.61 4.84 3.72
CA TRP A 109 -28.06 3.52 4.16
C TRP A 109 -29.58 3.41 4.34
N GLU A 110 -30.28 4.49 4.68
CA GLU A 110 -31.75 4.49 4.73
C GLU A 110 -32.35 4.24 3.33
N GLU A 111 -31.78 4.84 2.28
CA GLU A 111 -32.17 4.60 0.90
C GLU A 111 -31.77 3.18 0.44
N SER A 112 -30.57 2.70 0.78
CA SER A 112 -30.17 1.29 0.52
C SER A 112 -31.15 0.32 1.17
N ARG A 113 -31.57 0.58 2.41
CA ARG A 113 -32.57 -0.23 3.13
C ARG A 113 -33.92 -0.22 2.43
N ALA A 114 -34.39 0.95 2.01
CA ALA A 114 -35.64 1.05 1.27
C ALA A 114 -35.61 0.26 -0.05
N ILE A 115 -34.46 0.25 -0.74
CA ILE A 115 -34.25 -0.57 -1.95
C ILE A 115 -34.27 -2.06 -1.58
N LEU A 116 -33.60 -2.47 -0.51
CA LEU A 116 -33.58 -3.85 -0.05
C LEU A 116 -34.98 -4.37 0.33
N ASP A 117 -35.76 -3.56 1.04
CA ASP A 117 -37.13 -3.88 1.43
C ASP A 117 -38.04 -4.04 0.20
N ALA A 118 -37.82 -3.24 -0.85
CA ALA A 118 -38.55 -3.32 -2.11
C ALA A 118 -38.09 -4.49 -3.01
N HIS A 119 -36.85 -4.95 -2.84
CA HIS A 119 -36.19 -5.92 -3.70
C HIS A 119 -35.53 -7.05 -2.89
N PRO A 120 -36.32 -7.94 -2.25
CA PRO A 120 -35.79 -9.06 -1.47
C PRO A 120 -34.95 -10.05 -2.29
N GLU A 121 -35.03 -10.01 -3.62
CA GLU A 121 -34.14 -10.75 -4.52
C GLU A 121 -32.65 -10.42 -4.33
N LEU A 122 -32.31 -9.26 -3.76
CA LEU A 122 -30.93 -8.89 -3.39
C LEU A 122 -30.32 -9.81 -2.33
N LEU A 123 -31.14 -10.47 -1.51
CA LEU A 123 -30.71 -11.47 -0.53
C LEU A 123 -30.58 -12.88 -1.14
N GLY A 124 -30.86 -13.02 -2.44
CA GLY A 124 -30.85 -14.27 -3.15
C GLY A 124 -29.46 -14.68 -3.66
N PRO A 125 -29.24 -15.99 -3.91
CA PRO A 125 -27.97 -16.52 -4.40
C PRO A 125 -27.52 -15.92 -5.73
N GLN A 126 -28.45 -15.56 -6.61
CA GLN A 126 -28.12 -14.92 -7.88
C GLN A 126 -27.52 -13.53 -7.67
N ALA A 127 -28.03 -12.75 -6.70
CA ALA A 127 -27.47 -11.46 -6.34
C ALA A 127 -26.07 -11.63 -5.75
N SER A 128 -25.88 -12.56 -4.80
CA SER A 128 -24.57 -12.90 -4.22
C SER A 128 -23.54 -13.25 -5.30
N ALA A 129 -23.89 -14.13 -6.24
CA ALA A 129 -23.03 -14.51 -7.36
C ALA A 129 -22.72 -13.33 -8.30
N THR A 130 -23.69 -12.43 -8.49
CA THR A 130 -23.54 -11.23 -9.33
C THR A 130 -22.59 -10.21 -8.69
N PHE A 131 -22.73 -9.95 -7.39
CA PHE A 131 -21.77 -9.13 -6.64
C PHE A 131 -20.35 -9.68 -6.78
N GLU A 132 -20.16 -10.99 -6.60
CA GLU A 132 -18.86 -11.63 -6.72
C GLU A 132 -18.25 -11.48 -8.14
N ALA A 133 -19.08 -11.63 -9.19
CA ALA A 133 -18.64 -11.40 -10.56
C ALA A 133 -18.25 -9.93 -10.81
N LEU A 134 -19.01 -8.97 -10.25
CA LEU A 134 -18.72 -7.54 -10.37
C LEU A 134 -17.46 -7.14 -9.60
N ILE A 135 -17.23 -7.69 -8.40
CA ILE A 135 -16.02 -7.46 -7.59
C ILE A 135 -14.79 -7.95 -8.35
N ARG A 136 -14.77 -9.21 -8.81
CA ARG A 136 -13.66 -9.75 -9.61
C ARG A 136 -13.40 -8.95 -10.89
N THR A 137 -14.45 -8.42 -11.53
CA THR A 137 -14.29 -7.55 -12.70
C THR A 137 -13.60 -6.23 -12.34
N ALA A 138 -14.00 -5.61 -11.22
CA ALA A 138 -13.38 -4.39 -10.73
C ALA A 138 -11.90 -4.62 -10.34
N GLU A 139 -11.58 -5.71 -9.64
CA GLU A 139 -10.21 -6.10 -9.29
C GLU A 139 -9.34 -6.32 -10.54
N ASN A 140 -9.83 -7.08 -11.52
CA ASN A 140 -9.10 -7.34 -12.77
C ASN A 140 -8.85 -6.08 -13.62
N THR A 141 -9.64 -5.02 -13.40
CA THR A 141 -9.48 -3.73 -14.07
C THR A 141 -8.75 -2.69 -13.20
N ASN A 142 -8.25 -3.09 -12.03
CA ASN A 142 -7.64 -2.24 -11.01
C ASN A 142 -8.54 -1.07 -10.56
N ASP A 143 -9.86 -1.25 -10.58
CA ASP A 143 -10.83 -0.30 -10.03
C ASP A 143 -11.09 -0.61 -8.56
N THR A 144 -10.09 -0.32 -7.72
CA THR A 144 -10.11 -0.63 -6.28
C THR A 144 -11.29 0.00 -5.56
N LYS A 145 -11.66 1.24 -5.91
CA LYS A 145 -12.79 1.95 -5.30
C LYS A 145 -14.11 1.22 -5.56
N ARG A 146 -14.33 0.76 -6.79
CA ARG A 146 -15.53 0.00 -7.14
C ARG A 146 -15.55 -1.36 -6.46
N ALA A 147 -14.42 -2.07 -6.41
CA ALA A 147 -14.32 -3.38 -5.76
C ALA A 147 -14.68 -3.28 -4.26
N GLN A 148 -14.13 -2.28 -3.56
CA GLN A 148 -14.42 -2.01 -2.15
C GLN A 148 -15.89 -1.66 -1.92
N LEU A 149 -16.45 -0.76 -2.73
CA LEU A 149 -17.86 -0.35 -2.61
C LEU A 149 -18.81 -1.54 -2.76
N LEU A 150 -18.58 -2.39 -3.78
CA LEU A 150 -19.36 -3.60 -4.00
C LEU A 150 -19.20 -4.61 -2.85
N THR A 151 -17.99 -4.73 -2.30
CA THR A 151 -17.69 -5.61 -1.17
C THR A 151 -18.47 -5.20 0.08
N ALA A 152 -18.44 -3.92 0.45
CA ALA A 152 -19.16 -3.40 1.62
C ALA A 152 -20.68 -3.67 1.52
N HIS A 153 -21.28 -3.43 0.34
CA HIS A 153 -22.69 -3.69 0.10
C HIS A 153 -23.03 -5.19 0.15
N ARG A 154 -22.19 -6.05 -0.43
CA ARG A 154 -22.38 -7.51 -0.34
C ARG A 154 -22.29 -7.98 1.10
N ASP A 155 -21.31 -7.51 1.85
CA ASP A 155 -21.09 -7.91 3.24
C ASP A 155 -22.26 -7.48 4.14
N LEU A 156 -22.83 -6.29 3.90
CA LEU A 156 -24.10 -5.89 4.50
C LEU A 156 -25.22 -6.90 4.17
N LEU A 157 -25.40 -7.30 2.91
CA LEU A 157 -26.45 -8.27 2.54
C LEU A 157 -26.24 -9.64 3.19
N ILE A 158 -24.99 -10.11 3.32
CA ILE A 158 -24.64 -11.31 4.08
C ILE A 158 -25.05 -11.14 5.54
N ARG A 159 -24.76 -9.99 6.14
CA ARG A 159 -25.14 -9.68 7.52
C ARG A 159 -26.65 -9.63 7.70
N VAL A 160 -27.39 -9.04 6.76
CA VAL A 160 -28.86 -9.04 6.74
C VAL A 160 -29.40 -10.46 6.72
N ASN A 161 -28.81 -11.37 5.95
CA ASN A 161 -29.21 -12.79 5.94
C ASN A 161 -28.92 -13.49 7.28
N ALA A 162 -27.88 -13.08 8.01
CA ALA A 162 -27.49 -13.69 9.27
C ALA A 162 -28.30 -13.21 10.48
N VAL A 163 -28.51 -11.89 10.61
CA VAL A 163 -29.12 -11.27 11.80
C VAL A 163 -30.42 -10.50 11.51
N GLY A 164 -30.80 -10.35 10.24
CA GLY A 164 -31.95 -9.56 9.81
C GLY A 164 -31.59 -8.11 9.49
N ALA A 165 -32.46 -7.45 8.72
CA ALA A 165 -32.19 -6.09 8.20
C ALA A 165 -32.11 -5.04 9.31
N ASP A 166 -33.00 -5.09 10.30
CA ASP A 166 -33.02 -4.11 11.39
C ASP A 166 -31.70 -4.08 12.16
N GLU A 167 -31.15 -5.24 12.51
CA GLU A 167 -29.90 -5.36 13.26
C GLU A 167 -28.69 -5.02 12.38
N ALA A 168 -28.63 -5.56 11.16
CA ALA A 168 -27.51 -5.31 10.24
C ALA A 168 -27.36 -3.83 9.86
N PHE A 169 -28.46 -3.11 9.60
CA PHE A 169 -28.40 -1.68 9.31
C PHE A 169 -28.09 -0.86 10.56
N ALA A 170 -28.59 -1.26 11.74
CA ALA A 170 -28.26 -0.58 12.99
C ALA A 170 -26.77 -0.69 13.34
N GLU A 171 -26.10 -1.79 12.97
CA GLU A 171 -24.64 -1.93 13.13
C GLU A 171 -23.86 -0.92 12.28
N ILE A 172 -24.33 -0.63 11.07
CA ILE A 172 -23.67 0.31 10.15
C ILE A 172 -23.99 1.77 10.49
N GLU A 173 -25.25 2.02 10.85
CA GLU A 173 -25.79 3.34 11.20
C GLU A 173 -25.39 3.82 12.58
N GLN A 174 -24.86 2.95 13.46
CA GLN A 174 -24.40 3.39 14.77
C GLN A 174 -23.33 4.48 14.57
N PRO A 175 -23.66 5.75 14.91
CA PRO A 175 -22.64 6.77 14.94
C PRO A 175 -21.62 6.29 15.96
N PHE A 176 -20.35 6.34 15.58
CA PHE A 176 -19.28 6.06 16.52
C PHE A 176 -19.53 6.87 17.79
N ASP A 177 -19.35 6.26 18.95
CA ASP A 177 -19.40 6.99 20.20
C ASP A 177 -18.37 8.14 20.11
N PRO A 178 -18.81 9.41 20.15
CA PRO A 178 -17.91 10.54 19.99
C PRO A 178 -16.79 10.55 21.04
N GLU A 179 -17.08 10.07 22.26
CA GLU A 179 -16.08 9.97 23.33
C GLU A 179 -15.02 8.91 22.97
N LEU A 180 -15.44 7.76 22.44
CA LEU A 180 -14.51 6.72 22.00
C LEU A 180 -13.66 7.15 20.80
N LEU A 181 -14.23 7.87 19.83
CA LEU A 181 -13.46 8.44 18.72
C LEU A 181 -12.39 9.43 19.20
N GLU A 182 -12.74 10.29 20.17
CA GLU A 182 -11.78 11.22 20.76
C GLU A 182 -10.65 10.46 21.45
N THR A 183 -10.96 9.40 22.20
CA THR A 183 -9.97 8.54 22.84
C THR A 183 -9.08 7.80 21.83
N ILE A 184 -9.65 7.27 20.74
CA ILE A 184 -8.89 6.67 19.64
C ILE A 184 -7.94 7.70 19.02
N ALA A 185 -8.41 8.92 18.75
CA ALA A 185 -7.57 9.98 18.23
C ALA A 185 -6.43 10.35 19.19
N GLN A 186 -6.71 10.47 20.50
CA GLN A 186 -5.68 10.71 21.51
C GLN A 186 -4.62 9.60 21.54
N PHE A 187 -5.04 8.33 21.37
CA PHE A 187 -4.14 7.19 21.33
C PHE A 187 -3.26 7.18 20.07
N VAL A 188 -3.87 7.38 18.90
CA VAL A 188 -3.22 7.34 17.58
C VAL A 188 -2.25 8.50 17.36
N TYR A 189 -2.59 9.69 17.89
CA TYR A 189 -1.75 10.89 17.78
C TYR A 189 -0.89 11.14 19.02
N ALA A 190 -0.78 10.17 19.93
CA ALA A 190 0.16 10.27 21.02
C ALA A 190 1.59 10.23 20.46
N GLY A 191 2.35 11.32 20.66
CA GLY A 191 3.65 11.53 20.02
C GLY A 191 4.78 10.60 20.47
N SER A 192 4.50 9.55 21.25
CA SER A 192 5.46 8.51 21.62
C SER A 192 4.77 7.25 22.12
N THR A 193 5.48 6.12 22.06
CA THR A 193 5.04 4.83 22.62
C THR A 193 4.63 4.92 24.10
N GLU A 194 5.35 5.70 24.91
CA GLU A 194 5.02 5.90 26.33
C GLU A 194 3.74 6.74 26.51
N ALA A 195 3.53 7.74 25.64
CA ALA A 195 2.30 8.53 25.61
C ALA A 195 1.10 7.67 25.18
N SER A 196 1.22 6.86 24.12
CA SER A 196 0.15 5.93 23.71
C SER A 196 -0.17 4.93 24.82
N ARG A 197 0.85 4.43 25.54
CA ARG A 197 0.65 3.56 26.70
C ARG A 197 -0.12 4.26 27.82
N THR A 198 0.20 5.51 28.10
CA THR A 198 -0.50 6.30 29.12
C THR A 198 -1.97 6.48 28.77
N VAL A 199 -2.30 6.73 27.49
CA VAL A 199 -3.69 6.79 27.02
C VAL A 199 -4.38 5.44 27.20
N LEU A 200 -3.71 4.34 26.81
CA LEU A 200 -4.26 3.00 26.94
C LEU A 200 -4.52 2.59 28.40
N ASP A 201 -3.61 2.89 29.31
CA ASP A 201 -3.77 2.62 30.75
C ASP A 201 -4.93 3.43 31.36
N ALA A 202 -5.20 4.62 30.83
CA ALA A 202 -6.33 5.47 31.24
C ALA A 202 -7.66 5.05 30.62
N HIS A 203 -7.62 4.41 29.44
CA HIS A 203 -8.78 4.07 28.61
C HIS A 203 -8.75 2.59 28.19
N PRO A 204 -9.02 1.66 29.12
CA PRO A 204 -9.00 0.22 28.83
C PRO A 204 -10.04 -0.21 27.79
N GLU A 205 -11.09 0.57 27.55
CA GLU A 205 -12.07 0.38 26.48
C GLU A 205 -11.46 0.37 25.07
N LEU A 206 -10.25 0.92 24.90
CA LEU A 206 -9.51 0.82 23.64
C LEU A 206 -9.14 -0.63 23.27
N LEU A 207 -9.18 -1.55 24.22
CA LEU A 207 -8.93 -2.97 23.98
C LEU A 207 -10.18 -3.75 23.59
N ASP A 208 -11.36 -3.13 23.57
CA ASP A 208 -12.62 -3.79 23.20
C ASP A 208 -12.69 -4.08 21.70
N GLU A 209 -13.46 -5.12 21.32
CA GLU A 209 -13.70 -5.47 19.91
C GLU A 209 -14.38 -4.35 19.12
N GLN A 210 -15.18 -3.53 19.81
CA GLN A 210 -15.80 -2.35 19.20
C GLN A 210 -14.74 -1.36 18.72
N THR A 211 -13.71 -1.08 19.52
CA THR A 211 -12.62 -0.17 19.13
C THR A 211 -11.88 -0.71 17.90
N ASP A 212 -11.63 -2.02 17.84
CA ASP A 212 -10.97 -2.65 16.69
C ASP A 212 -11.78 -2.44 15.39
N ALA A 213 -13.08 -2.68 15.44
CA ALA A 213 -13.98 -2.47 14.30
C ALA A 213 -14.07 -0.99 13.88
N ILE A 214 -14.03 -0.06 14.84
CA ILE A 214 -14.00 1.38 14.55
C ILE A 214 -12.70 1.75 13.84
N ILE A 215 -11.55 1.32 14.36
CA ILE A 215 -10.26 1.63 13.74
C ILE A 215 -10.16 1.00 12.34
N GLU A 216 -10.64 -0.24 12.16
CA GLU A 216 -10.71 -0.87 10.84
C GLU A 216 -11.54 -0.05 9.85
N ARG A 217 -12.71 0.45 10.27
CA ARG A 217 -13.52 1.35 9.44
C ARG A 217 -12.82 2.68 9.14
N LEU A 218 -12.11 3.26 10.12
CA LEU A 218 -11.33 4.48 9.92
C LEU A 218 -10.17 4.26 8.93
N ILE A 219 -9.54 3.08 8.95
CA ILE A 219 -8.51 2.70 7.97
C ILE A 219 -9.12 2.65 6.56
N ASP A 220 -10.26 1.98 6.40
CA ASP A 220 -10.97 1.89 5.12
C ASP A 220 -11.39 3.28 4.60
N ASP A 221 -11.87 4.15 5.49
CA ASP A 221 -12.25 5.52 5.16
C ASP A 221 -11.04 6.35 4.71
N ALA A 222 -9.93 6.33 5.46
CA ALA A 222 -8.69 7.01 5.11
C ALA A 222 -8.14 6.53 3.74
N GLN A 223 -8.16 5.22 3.49
CA GLN A 223 -7.75 4.67 2.19
C GLN A 223 -8.64 5.17 1.04
N ARG A 224 -9.96 5.24 1.25
CA ARG A 224 -10.92 5.71 0.24
C ARG A 224 -10.69 7.17 -0.15
N GLU A 225 -10.33 7.98 0.84
CA GLU A 225 -10.03 9.40 0.69
C GLU A 225 -8.61 9.67 0.17
N GLY A 226 -7.75 8.65 0.13
CA GLY A 226 -6.37 8.75 -0.34
C GLY A 226 -5.40 9.25 0.73
N GLU A 227 -5.81 9.20 2.01
CA GLU A 227 -5.00 9.55 3.17
C GLU A 227 -4.13 8.36 3.59
N SER A 228 -3.20 7.96 2.71
CA SER A 228 -2.39 6.76 2.91
C SER A 228 -1.55 6.80 4.20
N GLU A 229 -1.09 7.98 4.61
CA GLU A 229 -0.34 8.18 5.86
C GLU A 229 -1.21 7.87 7.10
N LEU A 230 -2.44 8.39 7.13
CA LEU A 230 -3.38 8.12 8.21
C LEU A 230 -3.76 6.64 8.27
N ALA A 231 -4.01 6.01 7.12
CA ALA A 231 -4.32 4.59 7.06
C ALA A 231 -3.18 3.72 7.62
N VAL A 232 -1.92 4.04 7.30
CA VAL A 232 -0.75 3.35 7.86
C VAL A 232 -0.65 3.57 9.37
N LEU A 233 -0.80 4.82 9.82
CA LEU A 233 -0.75 5.17 11.24
C LEU A 233 -1.82 4.43 12.06
N LEU A 234 -3.06 4.40 11.57
CA LEU A 234 -4.16 3.65 12.19
C LEU A 234 -3.90 2.15 12.21
N THR A 235 -3.31 1.58 11.15
CA THR A 235 -2.96 0.15 11.08
C THR A 235 -1.93 -0.22 12.15
N ILE A 236 -0.87 0.57 12.30
CA ILE A 236 0.16 0.38 13.33
C ILE A 236 -0.46 0.37 14.73
N HIS A 237 -1.34 1.33 15.01
CA HIS A 237 -2.00 1.45 16.30
C HIS A 237 -3.02 0.33 16.55
N ARG A 238 -3.75 -0.11 15.52
CA ARG A 238 -4.65 -1.27 15.60
C ARG A 238 -3.86 -2.53 15.96
N ASP A 239 -2.76 -2.79 15.27
CA ASP A 239 -1.90 -3.96 15.53
C ASP A 239 -1.32 -3.93 16.94
N LEU A 240 -0.94 -2.75 17.44
CA LEU A 240 -0.49 -2.56 18.82
C LEU A 240 -1.59 -2.90 19.84
N LEU A 241 -2.84 -2.47 19.61
CA LEU A 241 -3.98 -2.80 20.48
C LEU A 241 -4.28 -4.31 20.46
N ARG A 242 -4.27 -4.95 19.28
CA ARG A 242 -4.45 -6.40 19.15
C ARG A 242 -3.37 -7.18 19.90
N ARG A 243 -2.09 -6.83 19.70
CA ARG A 243 -0.98 -7.44 20.46
C ARG A 243 -1.11 -7.19 21.95
N THR A 244 -1.61 -6.03 22.36
CA THR A 244 -1.86 -5.74 23.79
C THR A 244 -2.94 -6.65 24.36
N ARG A 245 -3.99 -6.97 23.59
CA ARG A 245 -5.03 -7.94 23.96
C ARG A 245 -4.47 -9.36 24.09
N ASP A 246 -3.62 -9.77 23.15
CA ASP A 246 -3.12 -11.15 23.04
C ASP A 246 -1.94 -11.45 23.98
N GLU A 247 -1.01 -10.50 24.10
CA GLU A 247 0.28 -10.67 24.79
C GLU A 247 0.38 -9.89 26.11
N GLY A 248 -0.52 -8.92 26.31
CA GLY A 248 -0.48 -7.95 27.40
C GLY A 248 0.34 -6.69 27.07
N ALA A 249 0.01 -5.58 27.74
CA ALA A 249 0.57 -4.25 27.43
C ALA A 249 2.09 -4.18 27.60
N ASP A 250 2.67 -4.85 28.60
CA ASP A 250 4.11 -4.86 28.81
C ASP A 250 4.88 -5.51 27.65
N ALA A 251 4.36 -6.61 27.09
CA ALA A 251 4.99 -7.30 25.98
C ALA A 251 4.80 -6.54 24.66
N ALA A 252 3.58 -6.05 24.42
CA ALA A 252 3.24 -5.33 23.19
C ALA A 252 4.09 -4.06 23.00
N PHE A 253 4.23 -3.25 24.06
CA PHE A 253 4.98 -1.98 24.05
C PHE A 253 6.50 -2.14 24.24
N ALA A 254 7.00 -3.33 24.58
CA ALA A 254 8.45 -3.59 24.66
C ALA A 254 9.07 -3.86 23.28
N ALA A 255 8.27 -4.28 22.30
CA ALA A 255 8.73 -4.39 20.92
C ALA A 255 8.88 -2.97 20.33
N PRO A 256 9.94 -2.69 19.55
CA PRO A 256 9.98 -1.49 18.74
C PRO A 256 8.78 -1.51 17.82
N VAL A 257 7.87 -0.57 18.03
CA VAL A 257 6.86 -0.24 17.03
C VAL A 257 7.59 0.66 16.05
N ASP A 258 7.62 0.29 14.77
CA ASP A 258 8.10 1.16 13.69
C ASP A 258 7.15 2.36 13.60
N PHE A 259 7.26 3.28 14.55
CA PHE A 259 6.55 4.53 14.49
C PHE A 259 7.06 5.29 13.28
N ILE A 260 6.13 5.91 12.55
CA ILE A 260 6.48 6.94 11.59
C ILE A 260 7.35 7.94 12.35
N PRO A 261 8.58 8.25 11.88
CA PRO A 261 9.49 9.14 12.59
C PRO A 261 8.74 10.41 12.98
N GLU A 262 8.88 10.85 14.26
CA GLU A 262 8.15 12.02 14.80
C GLU A 262 8.08 13.15 13.76
N ASP A 263 6.93 13.80 13.58
CA ASP A 263 6.72 14.85 12.57
C ASP A 263 7.85 15.91 12.55
N ASP A 264 8.48 16.14 13.70
CA ASP A 264 9.63 17.02 13.89
C ASP A 264 10.91 16.55 13.16
N ILE A 265 11.25 15.24 13.21
CA ILE A 265 12.42 14.72 12.47
C ILE A 265 12.16 14.69 10.97
N MET A 266 10.93 14.34 10.56
CA MET A 266 10.52 14.37 9.15
C MET A 266 10.62 15.80 8.60
N GLN A 267 10.11 16.78 9.34
CA GLN A 267 10.19 18.19 8.97
C GLN A 267 11.64 18.67 8.86
N ARG A 268 12.53 18.29 9.79
CA ARG A 268 13.96 18.63 9.74
C ARG A 268 14.67 17.98 8.56
N VAL A 269 14.33 16.73 8.22
CA VAL A 269 14.87 16.05 7.03
C VAL A 269 14.45 16.80 5.77
N VAL A 270 13.18 17.19 5.67
CA VAL A 270 12.67 17.99 4.55
C VAL A 270 13.35 19.36 4.50
N GLU A 271 13.55 20.04 5.64
CA GLU A 271 14.28 21.31 5.70
C GLU A 271 15.73 21.16 5.24
N PHE A 272 16.42 20.10 5.69
CA PHE A 272 17.81 19.81 5.33
C PHE A 272 18.00 19.54 3.82
N VAL A 273 17.11 18.73 3.24
CA VAL A 273 17.13 18.35 1.82
C VAL A 273 16.77 19.53 0.91
N ASN A 274 15.90 20.42 1.39
CA ASN A 274 15.45 21.61 0.65
C ASN A 274 16.28 22.86 0.94
N ALA A 275 17.30 22.76 1.80
CA ALA A 275 18.22 23.85 2.02
C ALA A 275 19.00 24.09 0.71
N GLY A 276 18.66 25.19 0.02
CA GLY A 276 19.04 25.44 -1.39
C GLY A 276 20.54 25.62 -1.69
N SER A 277 21.43 25.29 -0.75
CA SER A 277 22.87 25.18 -0.96
C SER A 277 23.50 24.22 0.06
N VAL A 278 24.70 23.72 -0.24
CA VAL A 278 25.46 22.85 0.66
C VAL A 278 25.75 23.53 2.00
N GLU A 279 26.04 24.84 2.00
CA GLU A 279 26.23 25.63 3.23
C GLU A 279 24.93 25.78 4.02
N ALA A 280 23.79 25.89 3.34
CA ALA A 280 22.48 25.95 3.99
C ALA A 280 22.14 24.59 4.62
N SER A 281 22.34 23.48 3.90
CA SER A 281 22.17 22.12 4.46
C SER A 281 23.10 21.89 5.64
N ARG A 282 24.35 22.37 5.56
CA ARG A 282 25.29 22.33 6.68
C ARG A 282 24.76 23.09 7.89
N ALA A 283 24.24 24.30 7.69
CA ALA A 283 23.67 25.10 8.79
C ALA A 283 22.46 24.42 9.43
N VAL A 284 21.58 23.81 8.63
CA VAL A 284 20.43 23.03 9.13
C VAL A 284 20.93 21.83 9.96
N LEU A 285 21.95 21.12 9.48
CA LEU A 285 22.52 19.98 10.20
C LEU A 285 23.22 20.37 11.50
N GLU A 286 23.96 21.48 11.51
CA GLU A 286 24.60 22.02 12.71
C GLU A 286 23.56 22.49 13.75
N ALA A 287 22.41 22.99 13.30
CA ALA A 287 21.30 23.40 14.16
C ALA A 287 20.47 22.21 14.68
N ASN A 288 20.44 21.09 13.95
CA ASN A 288 19.60 19.92 14.22
C ASN A 288 20.45 18.63 14.21
N PRO A 289 21.30 18.38 15.23
CA PRO A 289 22.21 17.23 15.26
C PRO A 289 21.50 15.87 15.26
N GLU A 290 20.22 15.81 15.65
CA GLU A 290 19.35 14.64 15.54
C GLU A 290 19.13 14.17 14.10
N LEU A 291 19.43 14.96 13.08
CA LEU A 291 19.49 14.48 11.69
C LEU A 291 20.56 13.40 11.47
N LEU A 292 21.47 13.20 12.42
CA LEU A 292 22.44 12.10 12.43
C LEU A 292 21.94 10.88 13.22
N SER A 293 20.66 10.81 13.60
CA SER A 293 20.09 9.69 14.33
C SER A 293 19.63 8.55 13.41
N ALA A 294 19.22 7.42 13.99
CA ALA A 294 18.66 6.30 13.23
C ALA A 294 17.27 6.66 12.67
N GLU A 295 16.49 7.41 13.44
CA GLU A 295 15.15 7.89 13.10
C GLU A 295 15.17 8.81 11.88
N ALA A 296 16.18 9.68 11.76
CA ALA A 296 16.38 10.49 10.56
C ALA A 296 16.65 9.63 9.32
N ASN A 297 17.45 8.56 9.47
CA ASN A 297 17.73 7.63 8.37
C ASN A 297 16.46 6.88 7.93
N GLU A 298 15.61 6.47 8.88
CA GLU A 298 14.30 5.87 8.59
C GLU A 298 13.36 6.87 7.88
N ALA A 299 13.36 8.14 8.28
CA ALA A 299 12.63 9.19 7.58
C ALA A 299 13.10 9.35 6.13
N PHE A 300 14.41 9.30 5.87
CA PHE A 300 14.94 9.27 4.51
C PHE A 300 14.47 8.05 3.71
N GLU A 301 14.50 6.84 4.29
CA GLU A 301 14.01 5.63 3.61
C GLU A 301 12.52 5.75 3.26
N LEU A 302 11.70 6.25 4.17
CA LEU A 302 10.27 6.45 3.95
C LEU A 302 10.01 7.46 2.81
N LEU A 303 10.73 8.59 2.81
CA LEU A 303 10.64 9.58 1.73
C LEU A 303 11.11 9.02 0.38
N ILE A 304 12.17 8.19 0.38
CA ILE A 304 12.68 7.52 -0.82
C ILE A 304 11.64 6.54 -1.37
N GLN A 305 11.07 5.69 -0.52
CA GLN A 305 10.03 4.72 -0.92
C GLN A 305 8.79 5.43 -1.44
N THR A 306 8.37 6.52 -0.78
CA THR A 306 7.24 7.34 -1.22
C THR A 306 7.50 7.96 -2.59
N ALA A 307 8.69 8.53 -2.82
CA ALA A 307 9.08 9.06 -4.12
C ALA A 307 9.14 7.97 -5.21
N GLN A 308 9.60 6.76 -4.88
CA GLN A 308 9.59 5.60 -5.80
C GLN A 308 8.17 5.19 -6.19
N ALA A 309 7.26 5.06 -5.22
CA ALA A 309 5.87 4.70 -5.46
C ALA A 309 5.15 5.73 -6.35
N GLN A 310 5.55 7.00 -6.26
CA GLN A 310 5.04 8.09 -7.11
C GLN A 310 5.76 8.22 -8.47
N GLY A 311 6.77 7.39 -8.75
CA GLY A 311 7.57 7.47 -9.99
C GLY A 311 8.46 8.71 -10.09
N ARG A 312 8.82 9.33 -8.96
CA ARG A 312 9.66 10.54 -8.87
C ARG A 312 11.13 10.20 -8.74
N SER A 313 11.72 9.66 -9.82
CA SER A 313 13.12 9.21 -9.86
C SER A 313 14.12 10.31 -9.51
N ASP A 314 13.79 11.56 -9.82
CA ASP A 314 14.52 12.76 -9.42
C ASP A 314 14.68 12.88 -7.90
N MET A 315 13.56 12.77 -7.19
CA MET A 315 13.51 12.92 -5.75
C MET A 315 14.19 11.75 -5.04
N VAL A 316 14.05 10.53 -5.55
CA VAL A 316 14.73 9.33 -5.04
C VAL A 316 16.25 9.53 -5.02
N LEU A 317 16.79 10.03 -6.13
CA LEU A 317 18.22 10.27 -6.28
C LEU A 317 18.69 11.41 -5.37
N HIS A 318 17.92 12.50 -5.30
CA HIS A 318 18.19 13.65 -4.44
C HIS A 318 18.24 13.27 -2.96
N LEU A 319 17.23 12.55 -2.47
CA LEU A 319 17.16 12.04 -1.09
C LEU A 319 18.30 11.07 -0.78
N GLY A 320 18.66 10.20 -1.73
CA GLY A 320 19.78 9.26 -1.58
C GLY A 320 21.12 9.96 -1.37
N VAL A 321 21.39 11.05 -2.12
CA VAL A 321 22.62 11.83 -1.96
C VAL A 321 22.72 12.46 -0.57
N TYR A 322 21.64 13.03 -0.06
CA TYR A 322 21.63 13.65 1.28
C TYR A 322 21.72 12.62 2.40
N ARG A 323 21.06 11.46 2.26
CA ARG A 323 21.20 10.35 3.21
C ARG A 323 22.66 9.86 3.27
N ASP A 324 23.27 9.65 2.10
CA ASP A 324 24.67 9.21 2.02
C ASP A 324 25.62 10.27 2.60
N LEU A 325 25.36 11.56 2.37
CA LEU A 325 26.09 12.66 3.01
C LEU A 325 26.01 12.58 4.54
N LEU A 326 24.82 12.40 5.12
CA LEU A 326 24.67 12.29 6.57
C LEU A 326 25.42 11.07 7.13
N ARG A 327 25.45 9.95 6.39
CA ARG A 327 26.28 8.80 6.76
C ARG A 327 27.77 9.13 6.76
N VAL A 328 28.26 9.86 5.74
CA VAL A 328 29.66 10.31 5.72
C VAL A 328 29.93 11.28 6.89
N VAL A 329 28.99 12.17 7.21
CA VAL A 329 29.09 13.05 8.40
C VAL A 329 29.24 12.24 9.68
N GLN A 330 28.48 11.15 9.86
CA GLN A 330 28.61 10.27 11.03
C GLN A 330 29.99 9.62 11.10
N GLU A 331 30.59 9.26 9.96
CA GLU A 331 31.89 8.57 9.90
C GLU A 331 33.08 9.51 10.12
N VAL A 332 33.09 10.70 9.51
CA VAL A 332 34.26 11.59 9.47
C VAL A 332 34.05 12.97 10.10
N GLY A 333 32.84 13.26 10.57
CA GLY A 333 32.43 14.55 11.15
C GLY A 333 31.95 15.56 10.11
N ILE A 334 31.17 16.56 10.57
CA ILE A 334 30.53 17.59 9.71
C ILE A 334 31.57 18.33 8.85
N ASP A 335 32.63 18.84 9.48
CA ASP A 335 33.67 19.60 8.76
C ASP A 335 34.32 18.79 7.64
N SER A 336 34.74 17.56 7.94
CA SER A 336 35.37 16.69 6.95
C SER A 336 34.38 16.32 5.85
N ALA A 337 33.16 15.89 6.20
CA ALA A 337 32.18 15.46 5.20
C ALA A 337 31.83 16.58 4.23
N PHE A 338 31.55 17.80 4.72
CA PHE A 338 31.21 18.94 3.88
C PHE A 338 32.42 19.54 3.14
N GLN A 339 33.66 19.28 3.58
CA GLN A 339 34.86 19.55 2.77
C GLN A 339 35.00 18.56 1.59
N HIS A 340 34.39 17.37 1.68
CA HIS A 340 34.44 16.34 0.63
C HIS A 340 33.20 16.34 -0.27
N VAL A 341 32.11 17.00 0.12
CA VAL A 341 31.02 17.37 -0.78
C VAL A 341 31.60 18.42 -1.73
N ALA A 342 32.11 17.94 -2.86
CA ALA A 342 32.87 18.72 -3.80
C ALA A 342 32.13 20.04 -4.11
N SER A 343 32.82 21.15 -3.90
CA SER A 343 32.38 22.43 -4.47
C SER A 343 32.13 22.23 -5.97
N PRO A 344 31.22 22.98 -6.60
CA PRO A 344 30.95 22.85 -8.03
C PRO A 344 32.23 22.84 -8.89
N ASP A 345 33.24 23.60 -8.48
CA ASP A 345 34.55 23.66 -9.14
C ASP A 345 35.38 22.37 -8.98
N GLU A 346 35.31 21.70 -7.83
CA GLU A 346 35.99 20.42 -7.58
C GLU A 346 35.31 19.26 -8.33
N LEU A 347 33.97 19.25 -8.37
CA LEU A 347 33.22 18.28 -9.15
C LEU A 347 33.54 18.43 -10.64
N LEU A 348 33.56 19.67 -11.15
CA LEU A 348 33.99 19.95 -12.51
C LEU A 348 35.44 19.52 -12.74
N GLY A 349 36.34 19.83 -11.81
CA GLY A 349 37.73 19.37 -11.88
C GLY A 349 37.86 17.86 -12.01
N ARG A 350 37.10 17.11 -11.21
CA ARG A 350 37.08 15.65 -11.25
C ARG A 350 36.49 15.11 -12.55
N ILE A 351 35.40 15.69 -13.05
CA ILE A 351 34.82 15.31 -14.35
C ILE A 351 35.85 15.54 -15.47
N VAL A 352 36.57 16.66 -15.45
CA VAL A 352 37.63 16.97 -16.43
C VAL A 352 38.75 15.93 -16.38
N GLU A 353 39.28 15.64 -15.19
CA GLU A 353 40.38 14.70 -15.00
C GLU A 353 40.01 13.28 -15.44
N THR A 354 38.88 12.77 -14.94
CA THR A 354 38.39 11.44 -15.32
C THR A 354 38.10 11.35 -16.83
N THR A 355 37.54 12.41 -17.43
CA THR A 355 37.30 12.46 -18.89
C THR A 355 38.59 12.30 -19.69
N LEU A 356 39.66 13.02 -19.31
CA LEU A 356 40.95 12.96 -20.01
C LEU A 356 41.67 11.63 -19.79
N GLU A 357 41.59 11.06 -18.58
CA GLU A 357 42.13 9.74 -18.26
C GLU A 357 41.45 8.64 -19.07
N VAL A 358 40.12 8.61 -19.07
CA VAL A 358 39.31 7.64 -19.83
C VAL A 358 39.60 7.76 -21.33
N LYS A 359 39.70 8.98 -21.85
CA LYS A 359 40.06 9.20 -23.26
C LYS A 359 41.47 8.68 -23.58
N SER A 360 42.44 8.94 -22.71
CA SER A 360 43.84 8.53 -22.90
C SER A 360 44.04 7.02 -22.82
N ALA A 361 43.22 6.33 -22.03
CA ALA A 361 43.25 4.87 -21.91
C ALA A 361 42.91 4.15 -23.23
N GLY A 362 42.07 4.77 -24.09
CA GLY A 362 41.73 4.22 -25.41
C GLY A 362 40.83 2.98 -25.39
N ASP A 363 40.30 2.60 -24.22
CA ASP A 363 39.46 1.42 -24.03
C ASP A 363 37.97 1.76 -24.25
N GLU A 364 37.33 1.07 -25.20
CA GLU A 364 35.92 1.34 -25.55
C GLU A 364 34.92 1.00 -24.44
N GLU A 365 35.21 0.00 -23.60
CA GLU A 365 34.34 -0.41 -22.49
C GLU A 365 34.37 0.64 -21.39
N ILE A 366 35.56 1.10 -21.01
CA ILE A 366 35.73 2.18 -20.02
C ILE A 366 35.07 3.48 -20.52
N MET A 367 35.22 3.80 -21.81
CA MET A 367 34.53 4.95 -22.42
C MET A 367 33.00 4.81 -22.41
N ALA A 368 32.47 3.60 -22.63
CA ALA A 368 31.03 3.35 -22.55
C ALA A 368 30.51 3.51 -21.12
N GLN A 369 31.24 3.00 -20.13
CA GLN A 369 30.88 3.15 -18.71
C GLN A 369 30.90 4.62 -18.28
N TRP A 370 31.95 5.36 -18.62
CA TRP A 370 32.06 6.78 -18.28
C TRP A 370 30.95 7.62 -18.94
N ARG A 371 30.59 7.32 -20.20
CA ARG A 371 29.43 7.96 -20.84
C ARG A 371 28.11 7.69 -20.10
N GLY A 372 27.92 6.49 -19.56
CA GLY A 372 26.77 6.18 -18.71
C GLY A 372 26.71 7.09 -17.48
N GLN A 373 27.85 7.26 -16.80
CA GLN A 373 27.96 8.15 -15.63
C GLN A 373 27.73 9.63 -15.98
N LEU A 374 28.26 10.10 -17.11
CA LEU A 374 27.98 11.44 -17.62
C LEU A 374 26.48 11.64 -17.93
N GLY A 375 25.80 10.60 -18.43
CA GLY A 375 24.34 10.60 -18.60
C GLY A 375 23.60 10.76 -17.28
N THR A 376 24.03 10.05 -16.22
CA THR A 376 23.47 10.21 -14.88
C THR A 376 23.70 11.62 -14.32
N PHE A 377 24.91 12.17 -14.45
CA PHE A 377 25.20 13.56 -14.04
C PHE A 377 24.35 14.58 -14.83
N ASN A 378 24.11 14.32 -16.12
CA ASN A 378 23.27 15.17 -16.97
C ASN A 378 21.82 15.21 -16.49
N GLU A 379 21.26 14.04 -16.22
CA GLU A 379 19.88 13.88 -15.75
C GLU A 379 19.69 14.51 -14.37
N GLN A 380 20.65 14.31 -13.46
CA GLN A 380 20.71 14.99 -12.16
C GLN A 380 20.74 16.50 -12.31
N ALA A 381 21.62 17.03 -13.17
CA ALA A 381 21.74 18.46 -13.39
C ALA A 381 20.45 19.09 -13.93
N ARG A 382 19.79 18.45 -14.91
CA ARG A 382 18.50 18.92 -15.45
C ARG A 382 17.40 18.92 -14.40
N THR A 383 17.36 17.86 -13.61
CA THR A 383 16.43 17.70 -12.50
C THR A 383 16.56 18.84 -11.48
N LEU A 384 17.80 19.19 -11.12
CA LEU A 384 18.12 20.23 -10.17
C LEU A 384 18.02 21.65 -10.76
N GLY A 385 17.72 21.78 -12.06
CA GLY A 385 17.74 23.06 -12.76
C GLY A 385 19.14 23.64 -12.96
N ASP A 386 20.21 22.86 -12.73
CA ASP A 386 21.60 23.22 -13.06
C ASP A 386 21.85 23.03 -14.55
N GLU A 387 21.25 23.93 -15.32
CA GLU A 387 21.35 23.94 -16.77
C GLU A 387 22.82 24.06 -17.28
N PRO A 388 23.72 24.83 -16.64
CA PRO A 388 25.16 24.78 -16.95
C PRO A 388 25.80 23.39 -16.86
N MET A 389 25.57 22.65 -15.78
CA MET A 389 26.10 21.29 -15.63
C MET A 389 25.50 20.31 -16.63
N ALA A 390 24.21 20.44 -16.93
CA ALA A 390 23.57 19.63 -17.97
C ALA A 390 24.21 19.91 -19.35
N ARG A 391 24.39 21.17 -19.75
CA ARG A 391 25.05 21.46 -21.04
C ARG A 391 26.50 20.99 -21.08
N PHE A 392 27.21 21.11 -19.96
CA PHE A 392 28.60 20.66 -19.86
C PHE A 392 28.72 19.13 -20.02
N THR A 393 27.98 18.37 -19.22
CA THR A 393 28.01 16.89 -19.26
C THR A 393 27.51 16.31 -20.58
N ASP A 394 26.49 16.91 -21.22
CA ASP A 394 26.04 16.53 -22.57
C ASP A 394 27.15 16.74 -23.60
N ALA A 395 27.81 17.91 -23.58
CA ALA A 395 28.89 18.21 -24.49
C ALA A 395 30.05 17.20 -24.33
N VAL A 396 30.42 16.85 -23.10
CA VAL A 396 31.45 15.84 -22.84
C VAL A 396 31.02 14.45 -23.33
N ALA A 397 29.79 14.03 -23.09
CA ALA A 397 29.29 12.75 -23.59
C ALA A 397 29.32 12.67 -25.13
N ARG A 398 29.00 13.78 -25.82
CA ARG A 398 29.04 13.89 -27.28
C ARG A 398 30.46 13.84 -27.85
N LEU A 399 31.49 14.27 -27.11
CA LEU A 399 32.89 14.08 -27.52
C LEU A 399 33.24 12.59 -27.65
N PHE A 400 32.81 11.76 -26.70
CA PHE A 400 33.01 10.31 -26.77
C PHE A 400 32.21 9.64 -27.89
N LEU A 401 31.20 10.32 -28.45
CA LEU A 401 30.48 9.89 -29.66
C LEU A 401 31.14 10.36 -30.97
N GLY A 402 32.32 10.97 -30.90
CA GLY A 402 33.09 11.43 -32.06
C GLY A 402 32.72 12.82 -32.56
N ALA A 403 31.95 13.61 -31.81
CA ALA A 403 31.74 15.01 -32.15
C ALA A 403 33.05 15.79 -32.00
N SER A 404 33.33 16.68 -32.96
CA SER A 404 34.51 17.55 -32.87
C SER A 404 34.32 18.59 -31.76
N PRO A 405 35.33 18.83 -30.89
CA PRO A 405 35.28 19.87 -29.86
C PRO A 405 34.87 21.24 -30.39
N LYS A 406 35.38 21.62 -31.58
CA LYS A 406 35.09 22.90 -32.24
C LYS A 406 33.62 23.04 -32.66
N ALA A 407 32.93 21.92 -32.91
CA ALA A 407 31.54 21.92 -33.36
C ALA A 407 30.52 21.98 -32.21
N LEU A 408 30.91 21.58 -31.00
CA LEU A 408 29.99 21.52 -29.85
C LEU A 408 29.75 22.88 -29.20
N ASN A 409 30.80 23.71 -29.07
CA ASN A 409 30.80 25.08 -28.51
C ASN A 409 29.64 25.40 -27.54
N PRO A 410 29.54 24.68 -26.40
CA PRO A 410 28.42 24.85 -25.48
C PRO A 410 28.45 26.24 -24.82
N ASP A 411 27.28 26.87 -24.69
CA ASP A 411 27.14 28.14 -23.97
C ASP A 411 27.24 27.91 -22.45
N LEU A 412 28.45 28.08 -21.92
CA LEU A 412 28.80 27.75 -20.54
C LEU A 412 29.24 29.01 -19.76
N PRO A 413 28.80 29.18 -18.50
CA PRO A 413 29.33 30.24 -17.64
C PRO A 413 30.82 30.01 -17.31
N PRO A 414 31.55 31.02 -16.80
CA PRO A 414 33.01 31.01 -16.74
C PRO A 414 33.67 29.77 -16.10
N GLY A 415 33.12 29.20 -15.02
CA GLY A 415 33.68 27.99 -14.37
C GLY A 415 33.58 26.74 -15.26
N TYR A 416 32.40 26.50 -15.82
CA TYR A 416 32.15 25.38 -16.74
C TYR A 416 32.88 25.59 -18.07
N ALA A 417 32.99 26.83 -18.56
CA ALA A 417 33.75 27.16 -19.75
C ALA A 417 35.25 26.88 -19.57
N ALA A 418 35.81 27.20 -18.39
CA ALA A 418 37.20 26.87 -18.05
C ALA A 418 37.41 25.34 -17.96
N ALA A 419 36.48 24.61 -17.34
CA ALA A 419 36.50 23.14 -17.28
C ALA A 419 36.43 22.52 -18.69
N TRP A 420 35.51 23.01 -19.53
CA TRP A 420 35.38 22.59 -20.92
C TRP A 420 36.65 22.84 -21.72
N GLN A 421 37.24 24.03 -21.60
CA GLN A 421 38.46 24.40 -22.30
C GLN A 421 39.63 23.46 -21.94
N ARG A 422 39.76 23.06 -20.67
CA ARG A 422 40.76 22.06 -20.25
C ARG A 422 40.54 20.70 -20.92
N ILE A 423 39.28 20.26 -21.06
CA ILE A 423 38.97 19.01 -21.79
C ILE A 423 39.39 19.16 -23.25
N VAL A 424 39.01 20.26 -23.91
CA VAL A 424 39.34 20.50 -25.33
C VAL A 424 40.85 20.54 -25.57
N GLU A 425 41.62 21.19 -24.71
CA GLU A 425 43.08 21.27 -24.82
C GLU A 425 43.76 19.91 -24.62
N GLY A 426 43.20 19.06 -23.76
CA GLY A 426 43.67 17.70 -23.53
C GLY A 426 43.11 16.65 -24.49
N TRP A 427 42.19 17.01 -25.39
CA TRP A 427 41.55 16.08 -26.32
C TRP A 427 42.32 15.98 -27.64
N PRO A 428 43.07 14.90 -27.90
CA PRO A 428 43.80 14.75 -29.15
C PRO A 428 42.82 14.68 -30.35
N GLU A 429 43.16 15.41 -31.43
CA GLU A 429 42.42 15.38 -32.71
C GLU A 429 42.42 14.00 -33.37
#